data_AF-A0ABD7RFB8-F1
#
_entry.id   AF-A0ABD7RFB8-F1
#
_cell.length_a   1.000
_cell.length_b   1.000
_cell.length_c   1.000
_cell.angle_alpha   90.00
_cell.angle_beta   90.00
_cell.angle_gamma   90.00
#
_symmetry.space_group_name_H-M   'P 1'
#
loop_
_entity.id
_entity.type
_entity.pdbx_description
1 polymer ?
#
loop_
_entity_poly.entity_id
_entity_poly.type
_entity_poly.pdbx_seq_one_letter_code
_entity_poly.pdbx_strand_id
1 'polypeptide(L)'
;MTLTLLLLIFILISFISALTIIFITVKKGIFFNRLYLQSIIVCILFFTNWILYLSTFYALLPKKISEFLFLPIWFFLCILGFITFWREWENNRVFSICIGFLSLTSFLFGLLLLVISGM
;
A
#
# COMPACT_ATOMS: atom_id res chain seq x y z
N MET A 1 11.26 -18.55 -11.37
CA MET A 1 11.30 -17.22 -12.02
C MET A 1 9.97 -16.81 -12.66
N THR A 2 9.21 -17.71 -13.29
CA THR A 2 7.88 -17.38 -13.87
C THR A 2 6.82 -17.06 -12.81
N LEU A 3 6.75 -17.81 -11.72
CA LEU A 3 5.78 -17.59 -10.63
C LEU A 3 5.98 -16.23 -9.93
N THR A 4 7.22 -15.88 -9.59
CA THR A 4 7.57 -14.60 -8.95
C THR A 4 7.25 -13.40 -9.84
N LEU A 5 7.47 -13.54 -11.15
CA LEU A 5 7.20 -12.50 -12.13
C LEU A 5 5.69 -12.32 -12.35
N LEU A 6 4.92 -13.42 -12.37
CA LEU A 6 3.46 -13.38 -12.44
C LEU A 6 2.84 -12.74 -11.19
N LEU A 7 3.38 -13.04 -10.01
CA LEU A 7 2.94 -12.47 -8.74
C LEU A 7 3.26 -10.96 -8.67
N LEU A 8 4.43 -10.55 -9.16
CA LEU A 8 4.81 -9.14 -9.31
C LEU A 8 3.85 -8.39 -10.25
N ILE A 9 3.53 -8.96 -11.41
CA ILE A 9 2.59 -8.38 -12.38
C ILE A 9 1.20 -8.23 -11.74
N PHE A 10 0.72 -9.25 -11.02
CA PHE A 10 -0.57 -9.21 -10.34
C PHE A 10 -0.64 -8.10 -9.30
N ILE A 11 0.43 -7.92 -8.51
CA ILE A 11 0.55 -6.83 -7.53
C ILE A 11 0.57 -5.47 -8.21
N LEU A 12 1.33 -5.30 -9.30
CA LEU A 12 1.37 -4.05 -10.06
C LEU A 12 -0.01 -3.69 -10.65
N ILE A 13 -0.72 -4.65 -11.22
CA ILE A 13 -2.07 -4.45 -11.77
C ILE A 13 -3.04 -4.07 -10.63
N SER A 14 -2.98 -4.78 -9.51
CA SER A 14 -3.77 -4.48 -8.32
C SER A 14 -3.53 -3.05 -7.83
N PHE A 15 -2.27 -2.63 -7.76
CA PHE A 15 -1.88 -1.29 -7.35
C PHE A 15 -2.36 -0.19 -8.31
N ILE A 16 -2.19 -0.40 -9.63
CA ILE A 16 -2.66 0.54 -10.66
C ILE A 16 -4.19 0.63 -10.68
N SER A 17 -4.90 -0.47 -10.45
CA SER A 17 -6.36 -0.46 -10.38
C SER A 17 -6.85 0.33 -9.16
N ALA A 18 -6.22 0.19 -7.99
CA ALA A 18 -6.54 0.99 -6.82
C ALA A 18 -6.28 2.49 -7.08
N LEU A 19 -5.15 2.83 -7.72
CA LEU A 19 -4.81 4.20 -8.12
C LEU A 19 -5.87 4.83 -9.02
N THR A 20 -6.26 4.13 -10.08
CA THR A 20 -7.23 4.64 -11.05
C THR A 20 -8.59 4.84 -10.43
N ILE A 21 -9.04 3.94 -9.55
CA ILE A 21 -10.30 4.09 -8.82
C ILE A 21 -10.22 5.31 -7.88
N ILE A 22 -9.13 5.48 -7.13
CA ILE A 22 -8.94 6.65 -6.26
C ILE A 22 -8.97 7.94 -7.09
N PHE A 23 -8.26 8.00 -8.21
CA PHE A 23 -8.18 9.19 -9.06
C PHE A 23 -9.53 9.55 -9.70
N ILE A 24 -10.27 8.56 -10.20
CA ILE A 24 -11.63 8.75 -10.73
C ILE A 24 -12.57 9.25 -9.62
N THR A 25 -12.44 8.69 -8.41
CA THR A 25 -13.28 9.02 -7.26
C THR A 25 -13.02 10.44 -6.75
N VAL A 26 -11.75 10.87 -6.73
CA VAL A 26 -11.33 12.25 -6.40
C VAL A 26 -11.81 13.24 -7.46
N LYS A 27 -11.64 12.92 -8.75
CA LYS A 27 -12.00 13.82 -9.86
C LYS A 27 -13.50 14.09 -9.95
N LYS A 28 -14.34 13.15 -9.50
CA LYS A 28 -15.80 13.34 -9.48
C LYS A 28 -16.25 14.38 -8.44
N GLY A 29 -15.41 14.81 -7.49
CA GLY A 29 -15.73 15.87 -6.54
C GLY A 29 -16.82 15.54 -5.50
N ILE A 30 -17.50 14.39 -5.62
CA ILE A 30 -18.60 13.94 -4.75
C ILE A 30 -18.12 13.64 -3.31
N PHE A 31 -16.81 13.55 -3.07
CA PHE A 31 -16.25 12.95 -1.85
C PHE A 31 -15.49 13.88 -0.89
N PHE A 32 -15.22 15.13 -1.25
CA PHE A 32 -14.42 16.01 -0.40
C PHE A 32 -15.05 16.35 0.95
N ASN A 33 -16.38 16.26 1.08
CA ASN A 33 -17.07 16.67 2.31
C ASN A 33 -17.22 15.57 3.38
N ARG A 34 -16.82 14.32 3.08
CA ARG A 34 -16.96 13.21 4.03
C ARG A 34 -15.66 12.47 4.32
N LEU A 35 -14.68 12.40 3.42
CA LEU A 35 -13.46 11.60 3.66
C LEU A 35 -12.68 12.11 4.88
N TYR A 36 -12.30 11.18 5.77
CA TYR A 36 -11.39 11.53 6.85
C TYR A 36 -10.02 11.88 6.27
N LEU A 37 -9.49 13.05 6.64
CA LEU A 37 -8.13 13.48 6.29
C LEU A 37 -7.07 12.40 6.63
N GLN A 38 -7.31 11.66 7.71
CA GLN A 38 -6.47 10.54 8.14
C GLN A 38 -6.33 9.45 7.06
N SER A 39 -7.42 9.10 6.40
CA SER A 39 -7.45 8.05 5.36
C SER A 39 -6.73 8.51 4.08
N ILE A 40 -6.79 9.81 3.77
CA ILE A 40 -6.00 10.41 2.67
C ILE A 40 -4.51 10.37 3.01
N ILE A 41 -4.12 10.76 4.23
CA ILE A 41 -2.72 10.75 4.68
C ILE A 41 -2.14 9.33 4.61
N VAL A 42 -2.86 8.32 5.11
CA VAL A 42 -2.41 6.91 5.05
C VAL A 42 -2.29 6.43 3.61
N CYS A 43 -3.20 6.83 2.73
CA CYS A 43 -3.13 6.51 1.31
C CYS A 43 -1.88 7.10 0.65
N ILE A 44 -1.57 8.39 0.90
CA ILE A 44 -0.35 9.04 0.39
C ILE A 44 0.90 8.34 0.92
N LEU A 45 0.95 8.04 2.22
CA LEU A 45 2.05 7.29 2.85
C LEU A 45 2.29 5.93 2.17
N PHE A 46 1.23 5.20 1.84
CA PHE A 46 1.32 3.95 1.08
C PHE A 46 1.96 4.17 -0.29
N PHE A 47 1.49 5.16 -1.04
CA PHE A 47 2.06 5.48 -2.36
C PHE A 47 3.52 5.88 -2.27
N THR A 48 3.88 6.74 -1.33
CA THR A 48 5.27 7.14 -1.10
C THR A 48 6.14 5.94 -0.80
N ASN A 49 5.70 5.03 0.08
CA ASN A 49 6.50 3.86 0.44
C ASN A 49 6.70 2.88 -0.74
N TRP A 50 5.65 2.65 -1.54
CA TRP A 50 5.74 1.85 -2.76
C TRP A 50 6.66 2.49 -3.80
N ILE A 51 6.61 3.81 -3.99
CA ILE A 51 7.52 4.54 -4.88
C ILE A 51 8.96 4.44 -4.39
N LEU A 52 9.22 4.58 -3.09
CA LEU A 52 10.55 4.42 -2.51
C LEU A 52 11.11 3.00 -2.73
N TYR A 53 10.25 1.98 -2.66
CA TYR A 53 10.61 0.61 -2.97
C TYR A 53 10.91 0.41 -4.47
N LEU A 54 10.02 0.84 -5.35
CA LEU A 54 10.18 0.69 -6.81
C LEU A 54 11.35 1.49 -7.39
N SER A 55 11.64 2.65 -6.82
CA SER A 55 12.79 3.49 -7.19
C SER A 55 14.13 2.95 -6.65
N THR A 56 14.13 1.77 -5.99
CA THR A 56 15.31 1.16 -5.37
C THR A 56 16.01 2.08 -4.36
N PHE A 57 15.30 3.07 -3.80
CA PHE A 57 15.88 4.03 -2.85
C PHE A 57 16.46 3.31 -1.61
N TYR A 58 15.76 2.27 -1.17
CA TYR A 58 16.23 1.40 -0.09
C TYR A 58 17.52 0.64 -0.41
N ALA A 59 17.89 0.46 -1.68
CA ALA A 59 19.16 -0.17 -2.08
C ALA A 59 20.36 0.80 -2.00
N LEU A 60 20.12 2.12 -1.99
CA LEU A 60 21.16 3.13 -1.78
C LEU A 60 21.62 3.18 -0.32
N LEU A 61 20.78 2.72 0.61
CA LEU A 61 21.07 2.64 2.03
C LEU A 61 21.90 1.37 2.36
N PRO A 62 22.76 1.41 3.39
CA PRO A 62 23.49 0.21 3.82
C PRO A 62 22.53 -0.95 4.12
N LYS A 63 22.79 -2.14 3.57
CA LYS A 63 21.88 -3.31 3.63
C LYS A 63 21.26 -3.55 5.01
N LYS A 64 22.07 -3.54 6.07
CA LYS A 64 21.62 -3.73 7.46
C LYS A 64 20.60 -2.69 7.93
N ILE A 65 20.76 -1.43 7.51
CA ILE A 65 19.89 -0.32 7.92
C ILE A 65 18.61 -0.33 7.07
N SER A 66 18.75 -0.66 5.79
CA SER A 66 17.64 -0.75 4.85
C SER A 66 16.63 -1.83 5.23
N GLU A 67 17.10 -3.06 5.47
CA GLU A 67 16.23 -4.18 5.88
C GLU A 67 15.55 -3.90 7.21
N PHE A 68 16.27 -3.28 8.17
CA PHE A 68 15.74 -2.95 9.48
C PHE A 68 14.69 -1.84 9.46
N LEU A 69 14.76 -0.87 8.55
CA LEU A 69 13.76 0.20 8.45
C LEU A 69 12.59 -0.19 7.56
N PHE A 70 12.88 -0.84 6.44
CA PHE A 70 11.89 -1.17 5.42
C PHE A 70 10.78 -2.06 5.98
N LEU A 71 11.17 -3.18 6.59
CA LEU A 71 10.23 -4.21 7.04
C LEU A 71 9.26 -3.67 8.11
N PRO A 72 9.73 -3.06 9.21
CA PRO A 72 8.84 -2.49 10.22
C PRO A 72 7.94 -1.40 9.67
N ILE A 73 8.46 -0.46 8.87
CA ILE A 73 7.67 0.63 8.28
C ILE A 73 6.56 0.06 7.38
N TRP A 74 6.88 -0.97 6.59
CA TRP A 74 5.93 -1.63 5.71
C TRP A 74 4.79 -2.30 6.48
N PHE A 75 5.10 -3.03 7.56
CA PHE A 75 4.08 -3.64 8.41
C PHE A 75 3.25 -2.61 9.19
N PHE A 76 3.87 -1.54 9.69
CA PHE A 76 3.14 -0.43 10.34
C PHE A 76 2.15 0.21 9.39
N LEU A 77 2.51 0.42 8.13
CA LEU A 77 1.60 0.95 7.12
C LEU A 77 0.43 0.00 6.84
N CYS A 78 0.68 -1.32 6.81
CA CYS A 78 -0.40 -2.31 6.69
C CYS A 78 -1.39 -2.21 7.86
N ILE A 79 -0.90 -2.11 9.10
CA ILE A 79 -1.77 -1.95 10.28
C ILE A 79 -2.58 -0.64 10.20
N LEU A 80 -1.94 0.48 9.85
CA LEU A 80 -2.64 1.75 9.64
C LEU A 80 -3.66 1.68 8.51
N GLY A 81 -3.36 0.94 7.44
CA GLY A 81 -4.27 0.65 6.33
C GLY A 81 -5.52 -0.12 6.78
N PHE A 82 -5.36 -1.13 7.65
CA PHE A 82 -6.51 -1.86 8.22
C PHE A 82 -7.34 -1.00 9.17
N ILE A 83 -6.71 -0.15 9.98
CA ILE A 83 -7.42 0.78 10.88
C ILE A 83 -8.24 1.78 10.06
N THR A 84 -7.64 2.36 9.02
CA THR A 84 -8.33 3.32 8.13
C THR A 84 -9.41 2.64 7.30
N PHE A 85 -9.21 1.39 6.85
CA PHE A 85 -10.25 0.57 6.24
C PHE A 85 -11.49 0.48 7.14
N TRP A 86 -11.31 0.06 8.40
CA TRP A 86 -12.42 -0.10 9.35
C TRP A 86 -13.12 1.23 9.61
N ARG A 87 -12.34 2.29 9.82
CA ARG A 87 -12.87 3.63 10.13
C ARG A 87 -13.63 4.25 8.97
N GLU A 88 -13.18 4.02 7.73
CA GLU A 88 -13.83 4.57 6.54
C GLU A 88 -14.99 3.71 6.03
N TRP A 89 -15.19 2.49 6.56
CA TRP A 89 -16.21 1.55 6.09
C TRP A 89 -17.64 2.10 6.21
N GLU A 90 -17.95 2.78 7.31
CA GLU A 90 -19.28 3.39 7.53
C GLU A 90 -19.50 4.64 6.66
N ASN A 91 -18.42 5.31 6.28
CA ASN A 91 -18.47 6.63 5.68
C ASN A 91 -18.44 6.56 4.15
N ASN A 92 -17.48 5.81 3.61
CA ASN A 92 -17.32 5.58 2.18
C ASN A 92 -16.80 4.15 1.93
N ARG A 93 -17.74 3.24 1.65
CA ARG A 93 -17.44 1.84 1.36
C ARG A 93 -16.47 1.64 0.19
N VAL A 94 -16.57 2.44 -0.88
CA VAL A 94 -15.71 2.26 -2.07
C VAL A 94 -14.26 2.58 -1.72
N PHE A 95 -14.01 3.72 -1.08
CA PHE A 95 -12.66 4.12 -0.70
C PHE A 95 -12.08 3.23 0.40
N SER A 96 -12.92 2.80 1.34
CA SER A 96 -12.54 1.78 2.33
C SER A 96 -12.07 0.51 1.63
N ILE A 97 -12.87 -0.10 0.75
CA ILE A 97 -12.48 -1.32 0.00
C ILE A 97 -11.15 -1.12 -0.75
N CYS A 98 -10.92 0.05 -1.37
CA CYS A 98 -9.65 0.34 -2.02
C CYS A 98 -8.46 0.32 -1.05
N ILE A 99 -8.57 1.00 0.10
CA ILE A 99 -7.51 1.00 1.13
C ILE A 99 -7.30 -0.40 1.70
N GLY A 100 -8.37 -1.12 2.00
CA GLY A 100 -8.30 -2.48 2.52
C GLY A 100 -7.58 -3.40 1.54
N PHE A 101 -7.91 -3.31 0.26
CA PHE A 101 -7.24 -4.08 -0.78
C PHE A 101 -5.76 -3.72 -0.91
N LEU A 102 -5.42 -2.42 -0.90
CA LEU A 102 -4.04 -1.93 -0.95
C LEU A 102 -3.21 -2.41 0.25
N SER A 103 -3.82 -2.41 1.45
CA SER A 103 -3.19 -2.89 2.67
C SER A 103 -2.94 -4.39 2.61
N LEU A 104 -3.93 -5.17 2.17
CA LEU A 104 -3.86 -6.62 2.11
C LEU A 104 -2.80 -7.09 1.09
N THR A 105 -2.74 -6.47 -0.09
CA THR A 105 -1.70 -6.78 -1.08
C THR A 105 -0.31 -6.36 -0.61
N SER A 106 -0.19 -5.21 0.04
CA SER A 106 1.08 -4.77 0.63
C SER A 106 1.54 -5.69 1.77
N PHE A 107 0.62 -6.19 2.58
CA PHE A 107 0.92 -7.14 3.65
C PHE A 107 1.40 -8.47 3.10
N LEU A 108 0.70 -9.04 2.11
CA LEU A 108 1.13 -10.26 1.41
C LEU A 108 2.52 -10.11 0.80
N PHE A 109 2.80 -8.94 0.21
CA PHE A 109 4.11 -8.64 -0.35
C PHE A 109 5.20 -8.56 0.73
N GLY A 110 4.94 -7.86 1.83
CA GLY A 110 5.86 -7.79 2.97
C GLY A 110 6.15 -9.18 3.57
N LEU A 111 5.13 -10.04 3.66
CA LEU A 111 5.27 -11.41 4.16
C LEU A 111 6.12 -12.26 3.20
N LEU A 112 5.89 -12.15 1.88
CA LEU A 112 6.74 -12.81 0.88
C LEU A 112 8.20 -12.36 0.97
N LEU A 113 8.46 -11.06 1.14
CA LEU A 113 9.81 -10.54 1.33
C LEU A 113 10.47 -11.08 2.60
N LEU A 114 9.73 -11.17 3.72
CA LEU A 114 10.22 -11.77 4.95
C LEU A 114 10.62 -13.24 4.74
N VAL A 115 9.78 -14.04 4.06
CA VAL A 115 10.07 -15.45 3.78
C VAL A 115 11.30 -15.61 2.89
N ILE A 116 11.45 -14.75 1.87
CA ILE A 116 12.62 -14.78 0.97
C ILE A 116 13.89 -14.31 1.68
N SER A 117 13.79 -13.31 2.57
CA SER A 117 14.94 -12.76 3.30
C SER A 117 15.38 -13.62 4.49
N GLY A 118 14.50 -14.48 5.01
CA GLY A 118 14.79 -15.42 6.09
C GLY A 118 15.33 -16.77 5.62
N MET A 119 15.42 -17.00 4.30
CA MET A 119 16.18 -18.09 3.67
C MET A 119 17.62 -17.64 3.40
#